data_AF-A0A4Q3UWX1-F1
#
_entry.id   AF-A0A4Q3UWX1-F1
#
_cell.length_a   1.000
_cell.length_b   1.000
_cell.length_c   1.000
_cell.angle_alpha   90.00
_cell.angle_beta   90.00
_cell.angle_gamma   90.00
#
_symmetry.space_group_name_H-M   'P 1'
#
loop_
_entity.id
_entity.type
_entity.pdbx_description
1 polymer ?
#
loop_
_entity_poly.entity_id
_entity_poly.type
_entity_poly.pdbx_seq_one_letter_code
_entity_poly.pdbx_strand_id
1 'polypeptide(L)' 'SGAPVARKLICHPETRVIMISGTDGAAKDVALENGADAFLVKPFTKVHLYESVKNQLQ' A
#
# COMPACT_ATOMS: atom_id res chain seq x y z
N SER A 1 13.31 0.99 -1.88
CA SER A 1 13.26 1.83 -3.10
C SER A 1 11.88 1.82 -3.80
N GLY A 2 10.74 1.81 -3.07
CA GLY A 2 9.40 1.68 -3.68
C GLY A 2 8.79 2.97 -4.29
N ALA A 3 9.42 4.13 -4.09
CA ALA A 3 8.90 5.44 -4.49
C ALA A 3 8.55 5.62 -6.00
N PRO A 4 9.28 5.01 -6.97
CA PRO A 4 8.96 5.23 -8.39
C PRO A 4 7.63 4.62 -8.83
N VAL A 5 7.19 3.52 -8.19
CA VAL A 5 5.96 2.80 -8.55
C VAL A 5 4.72 3.55 -8.09
N ALA A 6 4.74 4.08 -6.87
CA ALA A 6 3.63 4.85 -6.31
C ALA A 6 3.32 6.09 -7.17
N ARG A 7 4.34 6.86 -7.59
CA ARG A 7 4.17 8.01 -8.48
C ARG A 7 3.48 7.69 -9.82
N LYS A 8 3.73 6.51 -10.40
CA LYS A 8 3.10 6.12 -11.68
C LYS A 8 1.60 5.82 -11.51
N LEU A 9 1.20 5.36 -10.33
CA LEU A 9 -0.19 4.99 -10.03
C LEU A 9 -1.04 6.20 -9.66
N ILE A 10 -0.44 7.27 -9.11
CA ILE A 10 -1.11 8.58 -8.88
C ILE A 10 -1.78 9.13 -10.16
N CYS A 11 -1.30 8.77 -11.36
CA CYS A 11 -1.91 9.18 -12.62
C CYS A 11 -3.25 8.49 -12.97
N HIS A 12 -3.68 7.50 -12.17
CA HIS A 12 -4.92 6.75 -12.35
C HIS A 12 -5.74 6.80 -11.05
N PRO A 13 -6.46 7.90 -10.79
CA PRO A 13 -7.10 8.16 -9.50
C PRO A 13 -8.17 7.14 -9.09
N GLU A 14 -8.72 6.37 -10.04
CA GLU A 14 -9.62 5.24 -9.80
C GLU A 14 -8.92 3.95 -9.33
N THR A 15 -7.58 3.88 -9.42
CA THR A 15 -6.82 2.69 -9.04
C THR A 15 -6.42 2.76 -7.56
N ARG A 16 -6.80 1.72 -6.80
CA ARG A 16 -6.39 1.56 -5.39
C ARG A 16 -5.04 0.86 -5.28
N VAL A 17 -4.15 1.41 -4.47
CA VAL A 17 -2.77 0.94 -4.27
C VAL A 17 -2.54 0.54 -2.83
N ILE A 18 -2.21 -0.73 -2.61
CA ILE A 18 -1.79 -1.26 -1.31
C ILE A 18 -0.31 -1.61 -1.41
N MET A 19 0.53 -0.92 -0.66
CA MET A 19 1.96 -1.23 -0.61
C MET A 19 2.23 -2.34 0.41
N ILE A 20 2.94 -3.39 -0.02
CA ILE A 20 3.34 -4.50 0.85
C ILE A 20 4.85 -4.41 1.11
N SER A 21 5.28 -4.36 2.39
CA SER A 21 6.69 -4.21 2.76
C SER A 21 7.30 -5.43 3.45
N GLY A 22 8.63 -5.40 3.58
CA GLY A 22 9.38 -6.24 4.51
C GLY A 22 9.11 -5.88 5.98
N THR A 23 9.85 -6.50 6.89
CA THR A 23 9.55 -6.57 8.34
C THR A 23 9.71 -5.28 9.13
N ASP A 24 10.46 -4.30 8.62
CA ASP A 24 10.81 -3.08 9.39
C ASP A 24 9.82 -1.93 9.19
N GLY A 25 8.90 -2.01 8.22
CA GLY A 25 7.90 -0.97 7.96
C GLY A 25 8.47 0.41 7.62
N ALA A 26 9.79 0.52 7.40
CA ALA A 26 10.51 1.80 7.32
C ALA A 26 10.07 2.69 6.15
N ALA A 27 9.37 2.12 5.18
CA ALA A 27 8.84 2.82 4.02
C ALA A 27 7.38 3.28 4.16
N LYS A 28 6.74 3.11 5.33
CA LYS A 28 5.31 3.41 5.52
C LYS A 28 4.98 4.87 5.21
N ASP A 29 5.67 5.79 5.87
CA ASP A 29 5.37 7.23 5.74
C ASP A 29 5.59 7.69 4.29
N VAL A 30 6.70 7.29 3.69
CA VAL A 30 7.01 7.55 2.28
C VAL A 30 5.96 6.95 1.34
N ALA A 31 5.43 5.76 1.63
CA ALA A 31 4.42 5.13 0.79
C ALA A 31 3.10 5.91 0.79
N LEU A 32 2.66 6.32 1.98
CA LEU A 32 1.43 7.09 2.15
C LEU A 32 1.56 8.51 1.56
N GLU A 33 2.70 9.18 1.78
CA GLU A 33 3.00 10.47 1.16
C GLU A 33 3.02 10.42 -0.37
N ASN A 34 3.41 9.27 -0.95
CA ASN A 34 3.38 9.06 -2.40
C ASN A 34 2.03 8.53 -2.92
N GLY A 35 0.96 8.57 -2.11
CA GLY A 35 -0.39 8.26 -2.58
C GLY A 35 -0.76 6.78 -2.59
N ALA A 36 -0.10 5.93 -1.80
CA ALA A 36 -0.64 4.62 -1.51
C ALA A 36 -1.89 4.75 -0.63
N ASP A 37 -2.99 4.08 -0.98
CA ASP A 37 -4.21 4.07 -0.17
C ASP A 37 -4.06 3.21 1.11
N ALA A 38 -3.15 2.24 1.11
CA ALA A 38 -2.82 1.45 2.29
C ALA A 38 -1.38 0.89 2.27
N PHE A 39 -0.92 0.46 3.46
CA PHE A 39 0.39 -0.13 3.68
C PHE A 39 0.29 -1.36 4.58
N LEU A 40 0.86 -2.49 4.15
CA LEU A 40 0.81 -3.78 4.84
C LEU A 40 2.21 -4.34 5.07
N VAL A 41 2.59 -4.51 6.34
CA VAL A 41 3.90 -5.02 6.76
C VAL A 41 3.87 -6.54 6.89
N LYS A 42 4.91 -7.23 6.43
CA LYS A 42 5.09 -8.67 6.66
C LYS A 42 5.66 -8.97 8.07
N PRO A 43 5.30 -10.11 8.68
CA PRO A 43 4.33 -11.09 8.19
C PRO A 43 2.90 -10.63 8.41
N PHE A 44 2.00 -11.03 7.51
CA PHE A 44 0.57 -10.80 7.64
C PHE A 44 -0.21 -12.09 7.38
N THR A 45 -1.41 -12.18 7.93
CA THR A 45 -2.33 -13.29 7.68
C THR A 45 -3.12 -13.04 6.39
N LYS A 46 -3.75 -14.08 5.85
CA LYS A 46 -4.70 -13.92 4.73
C LYS A 46 -5.87 -13.00 5.10
N VAL A 47 -6.30 -13.00 6.37
CA VAL A 47 -7.37 -12.12 6.87
C VAL A 47 -6.92 -10.67 6.80
N HIS A 48 -5.72 -10.33 7.25
CA HIS A 48 -5.20 -8.97 7.16
C HIS A 48 -5.11 -8.47 5.71
N LEU A 49 -4.71 -9.34 4.77
CA LEU A 49 -4.68 -8.99 3.34
C LEU A 49 -6.10 -8.76 2.80
N TYR A 50 -7.04 -9.65 3.12
CA TYR A 50 -8.43 -9.54 2.69
C TYR A 50 -9.09 -8.26 3.20
N GLU A 51 -8.92 -7.93 4.48
CA GLU A 51 -9.44 -6.70 5.08
C GLU A 51 -8.81 -5.47 4.44
N SER A 52 -7.49 -5.50 4.18
CA SER A 52 -6.79 -4.40 3.51
C SER A 52 -7.35 -4.13 2.12
N VAL A 53 -7.70 -5.17 1.35
CA VAL A 53 -8.34 -5.02 0.03
C VAL A 53 -9.79 -4.54 0.17
N LYS A 54 -10.56 -5.17 1.05
CA LYS A 54 -11.98 -4.85 1.26
C LYS A 54 -12.18 -3.37 1.62
N ASN A 55 -11.32 -2.82 2.47
CA ASN A 55 -11.39 -1.42 2.91
C ASN A 55 -11.16 -0.40 1.78
N GLN A 56 -10.64 -0.80 0.61
CA GLN A 56 -10.39 0.09 -0.53
C GLN A 56 -11.52 0.09 -1.57
N LEU A 57 -12.46 -0.83 -1.44
CA LEU A 57 -13.57 -1.04 -2.39
C LEU A 57 -14.92 -0.54 -1.86
N GLN A 58 -14.93 0.08 -0.68
CA GLN A 58 -16.10 0.72 -0.06
C GLN A 58 -16.13 2.20 -0.40
#